data_AF-A0A1L9P6C2-F1
#
_entry.id   AF-A0A1L9P6C2-F1
#
_cell.length_a   1.000
_cell.length_b   1.000
_cell.length_c   1.000
_cell.angle_alpha   90.00
_cell.angle_beta   90.00
_cell.angle_gamma   90.00
#
_symmetry.space_group_name_H-M   'P 1'
#
loop_
_entity.id
_entity.type
_entity.pdbx_description
1 polymer ?
#
loop_
_entity_poly.entity_id
_entity_poly.type
_entity_poly.pdbx_seq_one_letter_code
_entity_poly.pdbx_strand_id
1 'polypeptide(L)'
;MSCSVLGPKLLRAFPRASPRIFSFRSFDRVSQFESSFLPVIYRQKSTMIKTSAFFNTGDDFDKVQASRPEFQRDAEVKYSKPPKPDWKEGEGGNDGGESLNKNHIEIDPYEEGRHASSNYKLLISGVVPRPIALISTKSKDGKTANLAPFSYAQVINHDPPLFTVGFVGSLEKAKDSLKNLTESKECVINIISEHFVEAANATAVNAPYGVSEWEVSGLHQAPSSVVQAARVKESMLSIEGKLVETKEFESRTTPGKKTGVLAIIEGVRFWVREDAYDKETNVVDLKVLKPISRLGGIAYGRTTDAIELPRPQF
;
A
#
# COMPACT_ATOMS: atom_id res chain seq x y z
N MET A 1 -9.71 -22.14 -51.96
CA MET A 1 -10.96 -21.55 -52.50
C MET A 1 -11.36 -20.43 -51.55
N SER A 2 -11.70 -19.21 -51.91
CA SER A 2 -11.75 -18.47 -53.17
C SER A 2 -11.80 -17.00 -52.73
N CYS A 3 -11.01 -16.16 -53.39
CA CYS A 3 -11.04 -14.71 -53.28
C CYS A 3 -12.24 -14.17 -54.07
N SER A 4 -12.92 -13.12 -53.60
CA SER A 4 -13.55 -12.16 -54.51
C SER A 4 -13.86 -10.82 -53.84
N VAL A 5 -13.35 -9.80 -54.52
CA VAL A 5 -13.46 -8.36 -54.34
C VAL A 5 -14.73 -7.85 -55.03
N LEU A 6 -15.34 -6.77 -54.53
CA LEU A 6 -15.98 -5.69 -55.33
C LEU A 6 -16.45 -4.53 -54.42
N GLY A 7 -15.89 -3.33 -54.62
CA GLY A 7 -16.52 -2.04 -54.22
C GLY A 7 -17.25 -1.42 -55.43
N PRO A 8 -17.41 -0.08 -55.52
CA PRO A 8 -17.87 0.91 -54.54
C PRO A 8 -19.03 1.78 -55.11
N LYS A 9 -19.73 2.58 -54.27
CA LYS A 9 -20.46 3.78 -54.74
C LYS A 9 -20.40 4.94 -53.72
N LEU A 10 -19.90 6.07 -54.22
CA LEU A 10 -20.05 7.46 -53.74
C LEU A 10 -21.55 7.83 -53.58
N LEU A 11 -22.02 8.89 -52.91
CA LEU A 11 -21.63 10.32 -52.93
C LEU A 11 -22.57 11.08 -51.97
N ARG A 12 -22.08 12.03 -51.16
CA ARG A 12 -22.49 13.45 -51.17
C ARG A 12 -21.93 14.23 -49.97
N ALA A 13 -21.29 15.33 -50.31
CA ALA A 13 -20.66 16.34 -49.46
C ALA A 13 -21.63 17.46 -49.08
N PHE A 14 -21.31 18.22 -48.01
CA PHE A 14 -21.60 19.65 -47.82
C PHE A 14 -20.81 20.18 -46.58
N PRO A 15 -20.57 21.51 -46.42
CA PRO A 15 -19.22 22.07 -46.33
C PRO A 15 -18.88 22.76 -45.00
N ARG A 16 -17.60 23.14 -44.85
CA ARG A 16 -17.02 23.93 -43.75
C ARG A 16 -17.36 25.42 -43.87
N ALA A 17 -17.56 26.08 -42.73
CA ALA A 17 -17.16 27.48 -42.48
C ALA A 17 -17.13 27.83 -40.98
N SER A 18 -16.07 28.50 -40.54
CA SER A 18 -15.95 29.33 -39.32
C SER A 18 -15.59 30.76 -39.77
N PRO A 19 -15.34 31.77 -38.90
CA PRO A 19 -15.71 32.00 -37.49
C PRO A 19 -16.39 33.39 -37.30
N ARG A 20 -17.01 33.69 -36.13
CA ARG A 20 -17.19 35.09 -35.69
C ARG A 20 -17.03 35.26 -34.17
N ILE A 21 -16.22 36.27 -33.87
CA ILE A 21 -15.91 36.88 -32.59
C ILE A 21 -17.11 37.73 -32.14
N PHE A 22 -17.49 37.69 -30.86
CA PHE A 22 -18.33 38.71 -30.25
C PHE A 22 -17.75 39.20 -28.92
N SER A 23 -17.64 40.51 -28.85
CA SER A 23 -17.17 41.35 -27.75
C SER A 23 -18.24 41.44 -26.64
N PHE A 24 -17.83 41.33 -25.38
CA PHE A 24 -18.67 41.64 -24.23
C PHE A 24 -18.38 43.05 -23.73
N ARG A 25 -19.41 43.90 -23.73
CA ARG A 25 -19.44 45.20 -23.06
C ARG A 25 -19.82 45.02 -21.58
N SER A 26 -19.13 45.80 -20.76
CA SER A 26 -19.39 46.08 -19.35
C SER A 26 -20.78 46.67 -19.09
N PHE A 27 -21.37 46.32 -17.95
CA PHE A 27 -22.30 47.20 -17.23
C PHE A 27 -22.31 46.83 -15.73
N ASP A 28 -21.83 47.77 -14.92
CA ASP A 28 -22.03 47.84 -13.48
C ASP A 28 -23.50 48.14 -13.14
N ARG A 29 -24.05 47.44 -12.14
CA ARG A 29 -24.82 48.10 -11.07
C ARG A 29 -25.03 47.21 -9.84
N VAL A 30 -24.68 47.80 -8.70
CA VAL A 30 -24.78 47.31 -7.33
C VAL A 30 -26.17 47.62 -6.77
N SER A 31 -26.79 46.69 -6.03
CA SER A 31 -27.56 47.02 -4.80
C SER A 31 -27.87 45.77 -3.96
N GLN A 32 -27.27 45.74 -2.77
CA GLN A 32 -27.85 45.40 -1.45
C GLN A 32 -28.68 44.12 -1.29
N PHE A 33 -28.14 43.16 -0.53
CA PHE A 33 -28.89 42.46 0.52
C PHE A 33 -27.94 42.13 1.68
N GLU A 34 -28.26 42.68 2.86
CA GLU A 34 -27.56 42.47 4.11
C GLU A 34 -27.90 41.12 4.76
N SER A 35 -26.86 40.50 5.30
CA SER A 35 -26.76 39.89 6.64
C SER A 35 -27.96 39.07 7.17
N SER A 36 -27.73 37.76 7.32
CA SER A 36 -27.70 37.09 8.64
C SER A 36 -27.43 35.59 8.48
N PHE A 37 -26.15 35.19 8.52
CA PHE A 37 -25.78 33.79 8.76
C PHE A 37 -24.76 33.75 9.90
N LEU A 38 -25.23 33.43 11.10
CA LEU A 38 -24.38 33.01 12.21
C LEU A 38 -23.93 31.57 11.93
N PRO A 39 -22.62 31.25 11.96
CA PRO A 39 -22.21 29.86 11.97
C PRO A 39 -22.41 29.30 13.38
N VAL A 40 -23.33 28.35 13.50
CA VAL A 40 -23.43 27.47 14.67
C VAL A 40 -22.18 26.60 14.68
N ILE A 41 -21.18 27.00 15.46
CA ILE A 41 -20.00 26.18 15.74
C ILE A 41 -20.44 25.05 16.66
N TYR A 42 -20.83 23.91 16.08
CA TYR A 42 -21.04 22.69 16.83
C TYR A 42 -19.67 22.10 17.21
N ARG A 43 -19.12 22.57 18.33
CA ARG A 43 -17.89 22.02 18.92
C ARG A 43 -18.23 20.69 19.58
N GLN A 44 -18.35 19.64 18.77
CA GLN A 44 -18.48 18.27 19.28
C GLN A 44 -17.17 17.92 19.99
N LYS A 45 -17.19 17.87 21.32
CA LYS A 45 -16.09 17.34 22.13
C LYS A 45 -15.95 15.85 21.82
N SER A 46 -15.18 15.54 20.79
CA SER A 46 -14.72 14.19 20.54
C SER A 46 -13.70 13.84 21.63
N THR A 47 -14.11 13.04 22.60
CA THR A 47 -13.20 12.19 23.36
C THR A 47 -12.65 11.13 22.41
N MET A 48 -11.78 11.57 21.50
CA MET A 48 -10.93 10.66 20.74
C MET A 48 -10.02 10.00 21.76
N ILE A 49 -10.17 8.68 21.90
CA ILE A 49 -9.14 7.82 22.46
C ILE A 49 -7.82 8.25 21.82
N LYS A 50 -6.80 8.57 22.62
CA LYS A 50 -5.42 8.82 22.14
C LYS A 50 -4.83 7.52 21.61
N THR A 51 -5.42 6.97 20.56
CA THR A 51 -4.72 6.08 19.63
C THR A 51 -3.70 6.92 18.87
N SER A 52 -2.82 6.29 18.10
CA SER A 52 -1.83 6.95 17.23
C SER A 52 -2.46 7.76 16.09
N ALA A 53 -3.62 8.38 16.32
CA ALA A 53 -4.34 9.30 15.45
C ALA A 53 -3.44 10.50 15.16
N PHE A 54 -2.54 10.28 14.19
CA PHE A 54 -1.66 11.23 13.56
C PHE A 54 -0.82 12.01 14.58
N PHE A 55 0.26 11.37 15.06
CA PHE A 55 1.40 12.10 15.62
C PHE A 55 1.67 13.32 14.75
N ASN A 56 1.51 14.50 15.31
CA ASN A 56 1.81 15.73 14.60
C ASN A 56 3.31 15.96 14.70
N THR A 57 3.89 16.57 13.68
CA THR A 57 5.28 17.02 13.72
C THR A 57 5.45 17.95 14.93
N GLY A 58 6.19 17.51 15.96
CA GLY A 58 6.43 18.27 17.20
C GLY A 58 5.97 17.61 18.51
N ASP A 59 5.25 16.49 18.46
CA ASP A 59 4.93 15.72 19.67
C ASP A 59 6.19 15.03 20.26
N ASP A 60 6.31 15.00 21.58
CA ASP A 60 7.38 14.30 22.30
C ASP A 60 7.15 12.77 22.25
N PHE A 61 7.64 12.15 21.18
CA PHE A 61 7.50 10.71 20.95
C PHE A 61 8.19 9.89 22.04
N ASP A 62 9.33 10.36 22.56
CA ASP A 62 10.09 9.67 23.59
C ASP A 62 9.28 9.54 24.88
N LYS A 63 8.59 10.60 25.28
CA LYS A 63 7.67 10.55 26.42
C LYS A 63 6.50 9.60 26.20
N VAL A 64 5.94 9.56 24.99
CA VAL A 64 4.86 8.61 24.67
C VAL A 64 5.38 7.18 24.71
N GLN A 65 6.56 6.93 24.12
CA GLN A 65 7.18 5.61 24.13
C GLN A 65 7.47 5.14 25.56
N ALA A 66 8.02 6.00 26.43
CA ALA A 66 8.30 5.70 27.83
C ALA A 66 7.04 5.39 28.67
N SER A 67 5.86 5.84 28.23
CA SER A 67 4.59 5.56 28.92
C SER A 67 3.97 4.22 28.56
N ARG A 68 4.48 3.53 27.53
CA ARG A 68 3.94 2.26 27.04
C ARG A 68 4.50 1.08 27.84
N PRO A 69 3.77 -0.03 27.93
CA PRO A 69 4.33 -1.28 28.43
C PRO A 69 5.57 -1.71 27.64
N GLU A 70 6.48 -2.40 28.32
CA GLU A 70 7.65 -3.02 27.68
C GLU A 70 7.26 -4.03 26.60
N PHE A 71 8.13 -4.18 25.60
CA PHE A 71 7.90 -5.11 24.50
C PHE A 71 7.98 -6.57 24.99
N GLN A 72 6.87 -7.31 24.85
CA GLN A 72 6.79 -8.73 25.21
C GLN A 72 7.45 -9.60 24.12
N ARG A 73 8.72 -9.97 24.33
CA ARG A 73 9.53 -10.77 23.38
C ARG A 73 9.09 -12.23 23.27
N ASP A 74 8.62 -12.78 24.38
CA ASP A 74 8.15 -14.14 24.57
C ASP A 74 6.68 -14.34 24.20
N ALA A 75 5.99 -13.29 23.70
CA ALA A 75 4.63 -13.44 23.23
C ALA A 75 4.54 -14.51 22.14
N GLU A 76 3.67 -15.50 22.39
CA GLU A 76 3.36 -16.58 21.46
C GLU A 76 2.12 -16.25 20.62
N VAL A 77 2.01 -16.93 19.47
CA VAL A 77 0.79 -16.87 18.66
C VAL A 77 -0.28 -17.73 19.33
N LYS A 78 -1.35 -17.09 19.81
CA LYS A 78 -2.48 -17.73 20.46
C LYS A 78 -3.61 -17.96 19.49
N TYR A 79 -4.14 -19.17 19.49
CA TYR A 79 -5.33 -19.53 18.73
C TYR A 79 -6.52 -19.55 19.68
N SER A 80 -7.57 -18.80 19.32
CA SER A 80 -8.81 -18.73 20.08
C SER A 80 -9.99 -19.19 19.24
N LYS A 81 -11.11 -19.50 19.91
CA LYS A 81 -12.37 -19.76 19.22
C LYS A 81 -12.82 -18.48 18.49
N PRO A 82 -13.54 -18.59 17.36
CA PRO A 82 -14.16 -17.42 16.76
C PRO A 82 -15.15 -16.79 17.74
N PRO A 83 -15.49 -15.49 17.59
CA PRO A 83 -16.34 -14.80 18.58
C PRO A 83 -17.74 -15.43 18.76
N LYS A 84 -18.25 -16.13 17.73
CA LYS A 84 -19.49 -16.91 17.80
C LYS A 84 -19.27 -18.29 17.17
N PRO A 85 -18.85 -19.32 17.94
CA PRO A 85 -18.53 -20.65 17.41
C PRO A 85 -19.72 -21.42 16.84
N ASP A 86 -20.93 -21.07 17.25
CA ASP A 86 -22.19 -21.64 16.81
C ASP A 86 -22.89 -20.80 15.73
N TRP A 87 -22.16 -19.84 15.12
CA TRP A 87 -22.67 -19.02 14.02
C TRP A 87 -23.10 -19.89 12.84
N LYS A 88 -24.23 -19.54 12.21
CA LYS A 88 -24.79 -20.25 11.06
C LYS A 88 -24.90 -19.35 9.84
N GLU A 89 -24.84 -19.96 8.66
CA GLU A 89 -25.00 -19.27 7.39
C GLU A 89 -26.30 -18.45 7.38
N GLY A 90 -26.18 -17.15 7.08
CA GLY A 90 -27.30 -16.21 7.06
C GLY A 90 -27.55 -15.44 8.36
N GLU A 91 -26.86 -15.73 9.47
CA GLU A 91 -27.10 -15.04 10.75
C GLU A 91 -26.58 -13.58 10.81
N GLY A 92 -25.76 -13.16 9.84
CA GLY A 92 -25.24 -11.79 9.78
C GLY A 92 -24.19 -11.50 10.86
N GLY A 93 -24.13 -10.26 11.33
CA GLY A 93 -23.20 -9.81 12.37
C GLY A 93 -23.46 -10.50 13.73
N ASN A 94 -22.41 -10.64 14.53
CA ASN A 94 -22.45 -11.31 15.84
C ASN A 94 -22.45 -10.34 17.04
N ASP A 95 -22.75 -9.07 16.79
CA ASP A 95 -22.79 -7.96 17.76
C ASP A 95 -24.22 -7.64 18.22
N GLY A 96 -25.17 -8.54 17.99
CA GLY A 96 -26.59 -8.32 18.31
C GLY A 96 -27.24 -7.19 17.49
N GLY A 97 -26.65 -6.80 16.36
CA GLY A 97 -27.13 -5.71 15.53
C GLY A 97 -26.72 -4.32 16.02
N GLU A 98 -25.78 -4.21 16.97
CA GLU A 98 -25.32 -2.92 17.49
C GLU A 98 -24.76 -2.03 16.37
N SER A 99 -23.98 -2.60 15.45
CA SER A 99 -23.42 -1.92 14.28
C SER A 99 -24.49 -1.36 13.34
N LEU A 100 -25.68 -1.96 13.28
CA LEU A 100 -26.78 -1.50 12.44
C LEU A 100 -27.43 -0.22 12.97
N ASN A 101 -27.19 0.14 14.24
CA ASN A 101 -27.68 1.38 14.83
C ASN A 101 -26.84 2.61 14.41
N LYS A 102 -25.77 2.41 13.63
CA LYS A 102 -24.91 3.48 13.12
C LYS A 102 -25.06 3.59 11.61
N ASN A 103 -25.36 4.80 11.14
CA ASN A 103 -25.39 5.10 9.72
C ASN A 103 -23.97 5.34 9.19
N HIS A 104 -23.74 4.92 7.95
CA HIS A 104 -22.54 5.31 7.22
C HIS A 104 -22.58 6.80 6.86
N ILE A 105 -21.39 7.38 6.73
CA ILE A 105 -21.21 8.67 6.06
C ILE A 105 -20.65 8.41 4.66
N GLU A 106 -21.20 9.11 3.67
CA GLU A 106 -20.64 9.10 2.33
C GLU A 106 -19.46 10.08 2.27
N ILE A 107 -18.37 9.66 1.64
CA ILE A 107 -17.18 10.49 1.45
C ILE A 107 -16.79 10.39 -0.03
N ASP A 108 -17.00 11.46 -0.78
CA ASP A 108 -16.47 11.56 -2.15
C ASP A 108 -14.98 11.93 -2.08
N PRO A 109 -14.07 11.09 -2.62
CA PRO A 109 -12.64 11.38 -2.63
C PRO A 109 -12.27 12.65 -3.42
N TYR A 110 -13.19 13.20 -4.21
CA TYR A 110 -13.02 14.39 -5.05
C TYR A 110 -13.98 15.54 -4.70
N GLU A 111 -14.66 15.48 -3.55
CA GLU A 111 -15.51 16.60 -3.09
C GLU A 111 -14.74 17.92 -3.01
N GLU A 112 -15.43 19.03 -3.25
CA GLU A 112 -14.83 20.36 -3.21
C GLU A 112 -14.18 20.64 -1.84
N GLY A 113 -12.93 21.09 -1.84
CA GLY A 113 -12.17 21.38 -0.62
C GLY A 113 -11.44 20.17 0.00
N ARG A 114 -11.63 18.95 -0.51
CA ARG A 114 -10.91 17.76 -0.03
C ARG A 114 -9.56 17.58 -0.71
N HIS A 115 -8.51 17.40 0.10
CA HIS A 115 -7.17 17.13 -0.39
C HIS A 115 -6.86 15.63 -0.52
N ALA A 116 -6.02 15.26 -1.49
CA ALA A 116 -5.56 13.87 -1.66
C ALA A 116 -4.86 13.30 -0.41
N SER A 117 -4.27 14.15 0.44
CA SER A 117 -3.69 13.75 1.73
C SER A 117 -4.75 13.23 2.70
N SER A 118 -6.00 13.71 2.64
CA SER A 118 -7.11 13.17 3.41
C SER A 118 -7.49 11.78 2.96
N ASN A 119 -7.46 11.52 1.64
CA ASN A 119 -7.66 10.18 1.08
C ASN A 119 -6.54 9.23 1.52
N TYR A 120 -5.28 9.69 1.46
CA TYR A 120 -4.15 8.93 1.98
C TYR A 120 -4.37 8.52 3.44
N LYS A 121 -4.66 9.49 4.32
CA LYS A 121 -4.90 9.25 5.76
C LYS A 121 -6.00 8.22 5.97
N LEU A 122 -7.15 8.39 5.32
CA LEU A 122 -8.30 7.49 5.41
C LEU A 122 -7.94 6.06 4.96
N LEU A 123 -7.28 5.92 3.81
CA LEU A 123 -6.92 4.62 3.24
C LEU A 123 -5.90 3.89 4.11
N ILE A 124 -4.83 4.57 4.57
CA ILE A 124 -3.81 3.91 5.38
C ILE A 124 -4.26 3.60 6.81
N SER A 125 -5.29 4.28 7.33
CA SER A 125 -5.85 3.94 8.64
C SER A 125 -6.98 2.91 8.55
N GLY A 126 -7.74 2.91 7.46
CA GLY A 126 -8.89 2.03 7.26
C GLY A 126 -8.57 0.68 6.63
N VAL A 127 -7.56 0.63 5.74
CA VAL A 127 -7.11 -0.61 5.09
C VAL A 127 -5.90 -1.14 5.86
N VAL A 128 -6.18 -1.89 6.92
CA VAL A 128 -5.19 -2.48 7.85
C VAL A 128 -5.67 -3.87 8.30
N PRO A 129 -4.76 -4.78 8.69
CA PRO A 129 -3.30 -4.71 8.57
C PRO A 129 -2.84 -4.81 7.12
N ARG A 130 -1.80 -4.05 6.73
CA ARG A 130 -1.17 -4.19 5.41
C ARG A 130 0.11 -5.01 5.51
N PRO A 131 0.32 -6.01 4.64
CA PRO A 131 1.62 -6.67 4.55
C PRO A 131 2.67 -5.67 4.06
N ILE A 132 3.92 -5.91 4.41
CA ILE A 132 5.05 -5.06 4.03
C ILE A 132 5.99 -5.88 3.16
N ALA A 133 6.24 -5.41 1.93
CA ALA A 133 7.32 -5.89 1.10
C ALA A 133 8.59 -5.11 1.41
N LEU A 134 9.58 -5.73 2.06
CA LEU A 134 10.93 -5.16 2.15
C LEU A 134 11.70 -5.53 0.89
N ILE A 135 11.80 -4.60 -0.04
CA ILE A 135 12.30 -4.86 -1.39
C ILE A 135 13.77 -4.49 -1.48
N SER A 136 14.58 -5.50 -1.81
CA SER A 136 15.95 -5.33 -2.25
C SER A 136 16.00 -5.23 -3.77
N THR A 137 16.75 -4.26 -4.28
CA THR A 137 17.04 -4.14 -5.71
C THR A 137 18.52 -3.84 -5.92
N LYS A 138 18.97 -4.10 -7.15
CA LYS A 138 20.32 -3.78 -7.60
C LYS A 138 20.25 -3.02 -8.92
N SER A 139 21.11 -2.04 -9.10
CA SER A 139 21.20 -1.32 -10.38
C SER A 139 21.56 -2.28 -11.51
N LYS A 140 21.17 -1.93 -12.74
CA LYS A 140 21.45 -2.77 -13.92
C LYS A 140 22.95 -3.00 -14.15
N ASP A 141 23.80 -2.05 -13.78
CA ASP A 141 25.26 -2.18 -13.84
C ASP A 141 25.88 -2.88 -12.62
N GLY A 142 25.06 -3.28 -11.66
CA GLY A 142 25.46 -4.02 -10.46
C GLY A 142 26.21 -3.19 -9.41
N LYS A 143 26.33 -1.87 -9.57
CA LYS A 143 27.16 -1.02 -8.70
C LYS A 143 26.45 -0.58 -7.43
N THR A 144 25.14 -0.34 -7.49
CA THR A 144 24.37 0.13 -6.33
C THR A 144 23.31 -0.90 -5.95
N ALA A 145 23.09 -1.04 -4.65
CA ALA A 145 22.04 -1.86 -4.09
C ALA A 145 21.21 -1.01 -3.14
N ASN A 146 19.89 -1.20 -3.18
CA ASN A 146 18.95 -0.47 -2.35
C ASN A 146 18.07 -1.46 -1.58
N LEU A 147 17.57 -1.01 -0.44
CA LEU A 147 16.63 -1.75 0.39
C LEU A 147 15.57 -0.78 0.90
N ALA A 148 14.29 -1.05 0.69
CA ALA A 148 13.23 -0.15 1.17
C ALA A 148 11.91 -0.89 1.45
N PRO A 149 11.08 -0.41 2.40
CA PRO A 149 9.84 -1.06 2.77
C PRO A 149 8.63 -0.45 2.04
N PHE A 150 7.75 -1.30 1.52
CA PHE A 150 6.55 -0.91 0.79
C PHE A 150 5.31 -1.61 1.37
N SER A 151 4.36 -0.82 1.90
CA SER A 151 3.10 -1.36 2.46
C SER A 151 1.92 -1.35 1.48
N TYR A 152 2.13 -0.88 0.24
CA TYR A 152 1.19 -1.07 -0.86
C TYR A 152 1.57 -2.34 -1.61
N ALA A 153 1.56 -3.47 -0.89
CA ALA A 153 2.00 -4.75 -1.42
C ALA A 153 0.94 -5.83 -1.18
N GLN A 154 0.83 -6.81 -2.08
CA GLN A 154 -0.07 -7.95 -1.92
C GLN A 154 0.30 -9.12 -2.85
N VAL A 155 -0.06 -10.35 -2.49
CA VAL A 155 -0.08 -11.52 -3.38
C VAL A 155 -1.34 -11.48 -4.25
N ILE A 156 -1.22 -11.65 -5.57
CA ILE A 156 -2.36 -11.58 -6.50
C ILE A 156 -2.63 -12.88 -7.26
N ASN A 157 -1.67 -13.82 -7.31
CA ASN A 157 -1.85 -15.13 -7.94
C ASN A 157 -0.89 -16.16 -7.34
N HIS A 158 -1.21 -17.45 -7.46
CA HIS A 158 -0.35 -18.56 -7.02
C HIS A 158 0.25 -19.38 -8.18
N ASP A 159 -0.36 -19.37 -9.38
CA ASP A 159 0.17 -20.05 -10.57
C ASP A 159 -0.02 -19.20 -11.85
N PRO A 160 1.01 -18.46 -12.32
CA PRO A 160 2.31 -18.29 -11.65
C PRO A 160 2.20 -17.46 -10.36
N PRO A 161 3.15 -17.56 -9.43
CA PRO A 161 3.17 -16.74 -8.22
C PRO A 161 3.38 -15.26 -8.58
N LEU A 162 2.36 -14.43 -8.35
CA LEU A 162 2.41 -13.01 -8.70
C LEU A 162 2.18 -12.13 -7.48
N PHE A 163 2.95 -11.05 -7.41
CA PHE A 163 2.91 -10.05 -6.37
C PHE A 163 2.71 -8.67 -7.00
N THR A 164 2.10 -7.77 -6.24
CA THR A 164 1.96 -6.36 -6.61
C THR A 164 2.68 -5.48 -5.62
N VAL A 165 3.27 -4.39 -6.11
CA VAL A 165 3.89 -3.35 -5.29
C VAL A 165 3.54 -1.98 -5.89
N GLY A 166 2.97 -1.11 -5.07
CA GLY A 166 2.69 0.28 -5.39
C GLY A 166 3.82 1.21 -4.94
N PHE A 167 4.30 2.02 -5.88
CA PHE A 167 5.26 3.09 -5.64
C PHE A 167 4.57 4.44 -5.76
N VAL A 168 4.87 5.37 -4.85
CA VAL A 168 4.38 6.76 -4.94
C VAL A 168 5.34 7.57 -5.80
N GLY A 169 4.81 8.33 -6.76
CA GLY A 169 5.58 9.12 -7.72
C GLY A 169 5.38 8.67 -9.16
N SER A 170 6.32 9.04 -10.04
CA SER A 170 6.31 8.68 -11.46
C SER A 170 7.53 7.84 -11.82
N LEU A 171 7.51 7.18 -12.97
CA LEU A 171 8.68 6.51 -13.54
C LEU A 171 9.79 7.51 -13.88
N GLU A 172 9.43 8.70 -14.38
CA GLU A 172 10.38 9.78 -14.73
C GLU A 172 11.21 10.24 -13.52
N LYS A 173 10.57 10.30 -12.33
CA LYS A 173 11.19 10.73 -11.07
C LYS A 173 11.21 9.57 -10.06
N ALA A 174 11.46 8.37 -10.56
CA ALA A 174 11.48 7.17 -9.76
C ALA A 174 12.58 7.26 -8.68
N LYS A 175 12.22 6.85 -7.45
CA LYS A 175 13.20 6.54 -6.41
C LYS A 175 13.98 5.28 -6.79
N ASP A 176 15.11 5.08 -6.12
CA ASP A 176 16.09 4.04 -6.46
C ASP A 176 15.49 2.65 -6.60
N SER A 177 14.60 2.21 -5.70
CA SER A 177 13.96 0.88 -5.80
C SER A 177 13.18 0.69 -7.10
N LEU A 178 12.35 1.66 -7.49
CA LEU A 178 11.54 1.57 -8.73
C LEU A 178 12.43 1.71 -9.97
N LYS A 179 13.42 2.59 -9.92
CA LYS A 179 14.38 2.76 -11.01
C LYS A 179 15.16 1.46 -11.25
N ASN A 180 15.77 0.90 -10.20
CA ASN A 180 16.50 -0.36 -10.29
C ASN A 180 15.59 -1.50 -10.77
N LEU A 181 14.37 -1.62 -10.23
CA LEU A 181 13.41 -2.66 -10.65
C LEU A 181 13.05 -2.55 -12.14
N THR A 182 12.84 -1.34 -12.65
CA THR A 182 12.46 -1.13 -14.05
C THR A 182 13.63 -1.31 -15.01
N GLU A 183 14.86 -0.98 -14.61
CA GLU A 183 16.07 -1.14 -15.42
C GLU A 183 16.63 -2.56 -15.41
N SER A 184 16.72 -3.19 -14.23
CA SER A 184 17.27 -4.54 -14.04
C SER A 184 16.24 -5.65 -14.28
N LYS A 185 14.94 -5.35 -14.14
CA LYS A 185 13.83 -6.31 -14.14
C LYS A 185 13.87 -7.31 -12.98
N GLU A 186 14.64 -7.02 -11.93
CA GLU A 186 14.90 -7.95 -10.84
C GLU A 186 14.75 -7.30 -9.46
N CYS A 187 14.28 -8.07 -8.50
CA CYS A 187 14.25 -7.69 -7.09
C CYS A 187 14.18 -8.92 -6.18
N VAL A 188 14.30 -8.69 -4.87
CA VAL A 188 13.88 -9.66 -3.85
C VAL A 188 12.87 -9.02 -2.91
N ILE A 189 11.74 -9.68 -2.69
CA ILE A 189 10.74 -9.32 -1.68
C ILE A 189 11.05 -10.09 -0.40
N ASN A 190 11.29 -9.40 0.71
CA ASN A 190 11.60 -9.99 2.01
C ASN A 190 10.45 -9.70 2.99
N ILE A 191 10.03 -10.70 3.75
CA ILE A 191 8.99 -10.55 4.78
C ILE A 191 9.63 -10.08 6.07
N ILE A 192 9.11 -8.99 6.64
CA ILE A 192 9.60 -8.42 7.90
C ILE A 192 9.07 -9.24 9.07
N SER A 193 9.97 -9.66 9.96
CA SER A 193 9.66 -10.31 11.23
C SER A 193 10.00 -9.39 12.41
N GLU A 194 9.40 -9.66 13.56
CA GLU A 194 9.56 -8.87 14.79
C GLU A 194 11.01 -8.55 15.17
N HIS A 195 11.95 -9.49 14.99
CA HIS A 195 13.33 -9.36 15.48
C HIS A 195 14.17 -8.33 14.72
N PHE A 196 13.69 -7.78 13.60
CA PHE A 196 14.43 -6.80 12.81
C PHE A 196 13.57 -5.63 12.32
N VAL A 197 12.44 -5.37 12.99
CA VAL A 197 11.48 -4.33 12.58
C VAL A 197 12.07 -2.93 12.61
N GLU A 198 12.91 -2.60 13.59
CA GLU A 198 13.58 -1.29 13.68
C GLU A 198 14.55 -1.09 12.53
N ALA A 199 15.37 -2.11 12.22
CA ALA A 199 16.30 -2.10 11.10
C ALA A 199 15.56 -1.95 9.77
N ALA A 200 14.47 -2.70 9.57
CA ALA A 200 13.64 -2.56 8.39
C ALA A 200 12.98 -1.18 8.30
N ASN A 201 12.52 -0.62 9.42
CA ASN A 201 11.97 0.74 9.46
C ASN A 201 13.02 1.81 9.13
N ALA A 202 14.29 1.62 9.53
CA ALA A 202 15.38 2.53 9.20
C ALA A 202 15.61 2.66 7.68
N THR A 203 15.31 1.61 6.91
CA THR A 203 15.39 1.65 5.43
C THR A 203 14.34 2.57 4.78
N ALA A 204 13.37 3.08 5.53
CA ALA A 204 12.40 4.06 5.04
C ALA A 204 12.95 5.50 4.98
N VAL A 205 14.20 5.73 5.42
CA VAL A 205 14.85 7.04 5.39
C VAL A 205 14.94 7.57 3.95
N ASN A 206 14.84 8.88 3.77
CA ASN A 206 15.20 9.51 2.49
C ASN A 206 16.73 9.63 2.42
N ALA A 207 17.40 8.50 2.18
CA ALA A 207 18.86 8.46 2.07
C ALA A 207 19.33 9.37 0.92
N PRO A 208 20.44 10.11 1.08
CA PRO A 208 21.08 10.80 -0.02
C PRO A 208 21.51 9.81 -1.11
N TYR A 209 21.59 10.29 -2.35
CA TYR A 209 22.08 9.48 -3.46
C TYR A 209 23.48 8.91 -3.17
N GLY A 210 23.64 7.60 -3.36
CA GLY A 210 24.90 6.89 -3.12
C GLY A 210 25.05 6.27 -1.73
N VAL A 211 24.15 6.55 -0.79
CA VAL A 211 24.09 5.86 0.51
C VAL A 211 23.15 4.67 0.41
N SER A 212 23.66 3.47 0.64
CA SER A 212 22.85 2.25 0.60
C SER A 212 22.09 2.05 1.91
N GLU A 213 20.78 1.78 1.85
CA GLU A 213 19.98 1.49 3.04
C GLU A 213 20.39 0.17 3.73
N TRP A 214 21.15 -0.68 3.05
CA TRP A 214 21.82 -1.84 3.66
C TRP A 214 22.75 -1.42 4.80
N GLU A 215 23.54 -0.36 4.61
CA GLU A 215 24.45 0.15 5.63
C GLU A 215 23.68 0.86 6.76
N VAL A 216 22.64 1.63 6.41
CA VAL A 216 21.80 2.34 7.39
C VAL A 216 21.07 1.38 8.32
N SER A 217 20.57 0.27 7.79
CA SER A 217 19.81 -0.71 8.57
C SER A 217 20.68 -1.71 9.33
N GLY A 218 21.92 -1.94 8.87
CA GLY A 218 22.78 -3.00 9.40
C GLY A 218 22.29 -4.41 9.10
N LEU A 219 21.31 -4.57 8.19
CA LEU A 219 20.84 -5.88 7.73
C LEU A 219 21.88 -6.55 6.83
N HIS A 220 21.94 -7.87 6.87
CA HIS A 220 22.94 -8.62 6.13
C HIS A 220 22.41 -9.10 4.79
N GLN A 221 23.19 -8.86 3.73
CA GLN A 221 22.93 -9.42 2.42
C GLN A 221 23.24 -10.93 2.41
N ALA A 222 22.34 -11.71 1.82
CA ALA A 222 22.58 -13.10 1.44
C ALA A 222 22.37 -13.25 -0.08
N PRO A 223 23.15 -14.10 -0.77
CA PRO A 223 23.03 -14.27 -2.20
C PRO A 223 21.71 -14.93 -2.61
N SER A 224 21.25 -14.54 -3.79
CA SER A 224 20.11 -15.11 -4.51
C SER A 224 20.60 -16.10 -5.59
N SER A 225 19.73 -17.01 -6.04
CA SER A 225 20.09 -18.06 -7.01
C SER A 225 19.79 -17.68 -8.46
N VAL A 226 18.76 -16.86 -8.70
CA VAL A 226 18.23 -16.51 -10.03
C VAL A 226 18.44 -15.03 -10.35
N VAL A 227 18.23 -14.14 -9.37
CA VAL A 227 18.36 -12.68 -9.54
C VAL A 227 19.65 -12.13 -8.94
N GLN A 228 20.08 -10.94 -9.37
CA GLN A 228 21.28 -10.27 -8.87
C GLN A 228 21.07 -9.56 -7.52
N ALA A 229 19.84 -9.17 -7.21
CA ALA A 229 19.52 -8.51 -5.95
C ALA A 229 19.68 -9.50 -4.78
N ALA A 230 20.30 -9.05 -3.69
CA ALA A 230 20.50 -9.87 -2.50
C ALA A 230 19.19 -10.01 -1.70
N ARG A 231 19.01 -11.15 -1.04
CA ARG A 231 17.97 -11.35 -0.04
C ARG A 231 18.46 -10.89 1.33
N VAL A 232 17.53 -10.53 2.23
CA VAL A 232 17.84 -10.17 3.62
C VAL A 232 18.08 -11.45 4.40
N LYS A 233 19.25 -11.62 4.99
CA LYS A 233 19.64 -12.85 5.69
C LYS A 233 18.79 -13.11 6.94
N GLU A 234 18.34 -12.05 7.59
CA GLU A 234 17.47 -12.07 8.78
C GLU A 234 16.02 -12.44 8.45
N SER A 235 15.63 -12.32 7.18
CA SER A 235 14.27 -12.62 6.72
C SER A 235 14.01 -14.12 6.77
N MET A 236 12.83 -14.50 7.27
CA MET A 236 12.44 -15.91 7.32
C MET A 236 11.81 -16.39 6.01
N LEU A 237 11.27 -15.47 5.21
CA LEU A 237 10.75 -15.74 3.88
C LEU A 237 11.23 -14.65 2.91
N SER A 238 11.90 -15.06 1.84
CA SER A 238 12.32 -14.17 0.76
C SER A 238 11.91 -14.75 -0.59
N ILE A 239 11.46 -13.87 -1.49
CA ILE A 239 11.00 -14.21 -2.83
C ILE A 239 11.86 -13.47 -3.84
N GLU A 240 12.63 -14.21 -4.64
CA GLU A 240 13.28 -13.65 -5.82
C GLU A 240 12.21 -13.35 -6.88
N GLY A 241 12.22 -12.13 -7.40
CA GLY A 241 11.17 -11.61 -8.26
C GLY A 241 11.70 -11.09 -9.60
N LYS A 242 10.95 -11.35 -10.67
CA LYS A 242 11.14 -10.72 -11.98
C LYS A 242 9.99 -9.78 -12.29
N LEU A 243 10.29 -8.59 -12.80
CA LEU A 243 9.28 -7.62 -13.19
C LEU A 243 8.52 -8.13 -14.43
N VAL A 244 7.21 -8.27 -14.32
CA VAL A 244 6.31 -8.62 -15.42
C VAL A 244 5.91 -7.36 -16.17
N GLU A 245 5.29 -6.41 -15.47
CA GLU A 245 4.84 -5.15 -16.06
C GLU A 245 4.76 -4.03 -15.02
N THR A 246 4.65 -2.79 -15.53
CA THR A 246 4.37 -1.61 -14.73
C THR A 246 3.24 -0.80 -15.32
N LYS A 247 2.42 -0.20 -14.45
CA LYS A 247 1.35 0.73 -14.85
C LYS A 247 1.45 2.03 -14.04
N GLU A 248 1.56 3.15 -14.73
CA GLU A 248 1.49 4.47 -14.10
C GLU A 248 0.03 4.93 -13.92
N PHE A 249 -0.22 5.63 -12.82
CA PHE A 249 -1.49 6.28 -12.52
C PHE A 249 -1.34 7.80 -12.53
N GLU A 250 -2.43 8.46 -12.92
CA GLU A 250 -2.50 9.91 -13.05
C GLU A 250 -3.47 10.51 -12.03
N SER A 251 -3.14 11.70 -11.55
CA SER A 251 -4.00 12.45 -10.66
C SER A 251 -5.28 12.90 -11.36
N ARG A 252 -6.43 12.64 -10.73
CA ARG A 252 -7.71 13.22 -11.18
C ARG A 252 -7.88 14.69 -10.80
N THR A 253 -7.19 15.16 -9.76
CA THR A 253 -7.21 16.57 -9.32
C THR A 253 -6.20 17.44 -10.06
N THR A 254 -5.18 16.83 -10.67
CA THR A 254 -4.13 17.54 -11.41
C THR A 254 -3.81 16.75 -12.69
N PRO A 255 -4.60 16.91 -13.76
CA PRO A 255 -4.37 16.21 -15.03
C PRO A 255 -2.93 16.39 -15.53
N GLY A 256 -2.38 15.32 -16.11
CA GLY A 256 -0.98 15.21 -16.55
C GLY A 256 0.00 14.80 -15.44
N LYS A 257 -0.35 14.94 -14.15
CA LYS A 257 0.55 14.57 -13.05
C LYS A 257 0.47 13.07 -12.75
N LYS A 258 1.55 12.34 -13.02
CA LYS A 258 1.72 10.95 -12.56
C LYS A 258 1.93 10.92 -11.03
N THR A 259 1.21 10.04 -10.34
CA THR A 259 1.17 10.01 -8.86
C THR A 259 1.52 8.68 -8.26
N GLY A 260 1.45 7.60 -9.02
CA GLY A 260 1.90 6.29 -8.56
C GLY A 260 2.20 5.35 -9.71
N VAL A 261 2.92 4.28 -9.38
CA VAL A 261 3.28 3.21 -10.30
C VAL A 261 2.95 1.88 -9.62
N LEU A 262 2.15 1.05 -10.28
CA LEU A 262 1.98 -0.36 -9.93
C LEU A 262 3.07 -1.16 -10.63
N ALA A 263 3.75 -2.03 -9.91
CA ALA A 263 4.58 -3.08 -10.48
C ALA A 263 3.95 -4.45 -10.20
N ILE A 264 3.90 -5.31 -11.21
CA ILE A 264 3.56 -6.73 -11.08
C ILE A 264 4.86 -7.53 -11.18
N ILE A 265 5.11 -8.39 -10.19
CA ILE A 265 6.36 -9.13 -10.01
C ILE A 265 6.03 -10.61 -9.93
N GLU A 266 6.68 -11.43 -10.75
CA GLU A 266 6.59 -12.89 -10.69
C GLU A 266 7.65 -13.45 -9.75
N GLY A 267 7.21 -14.26 -8.79
CA GLY A 267 8.11 -14.99 -7.88
C GLY A 267 8.74 -16.19 -8.60
N VAL A 268 10.06 -16.15 -8.79
CA VAL A 268 10.82 -17.17 -9.55
C VAL A 268 11.65 -18.10 -8.66
N ARG A 269 11.83 -17.74 -7.38
CA ARG A 269 12.49 -18.59 -6.36
C ARG A 269 12.04 -18.16 -4.97
N PHE A 270 11.77 -19.14 -4.10
CA PHE A 270 11.48 -18.90 -2.69
C PHE A 270 12.62 -19.39 -1.80
N TRP A 271 12.90 -18.61 -0.76
CA TRP A 271 13.81 -18.96 0.32
C TRP A 271 13.03 -18.89 1.61
N VAL A 272 12.97 -20.02 2.33
CA VAL A 272 12.33 -20.09 3.64
C VAL A 272 13.35 -20.59 4.64
N ARG A 273 13.39 -20.00 5.82
CA ARG A 273 14.25 -20.45 6.91
C ARG A 273 13.82 -21.84 7.35
N GLU A 274 14.79 -22.71 7.62
CA GLU A 274 14.55 -24.15 7.82
C GLU A 274 13.64 -24.47 9.01
N ASP A 275 13.70 -23.65 10.06
CA ASP A 275 12.88 -23.76 11.27
C ASP A 275 11.46 -23.20 11.08
N ALA A 276 11.24 -22.41 10.02
CA ALA A 276 9.96 -21.78 9.73
C ALA A 276 9.14 -22.55 8.69
N TYR A 277 9.71 -23.53 7.98
CA TYR A 277 9.06 -24.21 6.86
C TYR A 277 8.73 -25.66 7.17
N ASP A 278 7.44 -26.00 7.12
CA ASP A 278 6.97 -27.36 7.15
C ASP A 278 6.95 -27.95 5.73
N LYS A 279 7.83 -28.93 5.49
CA LYS A 279 7.98 -29.60 4.19
C LYS A 279 6.83 -30.56 3.87
N GLU A 280 6.10 -31.03 4.86
CA GLU A 280 4.98 -31.96 4.64
C GLU A 280 3.73 -31.17 4.21
N THR A 281 3.46 -30.06 4.89
CA THR A 281 2.27 -29.23 4.62
C THR A 281 2.52 -28.11 3.60
N ASN A 282 3.79 -27.80 3.29
CA ASN A 282 4.20 -26.64 2.49
C ASN A 282 3.81 -25.28 3.11
N VAL A 283 3.69 -25.22 4.44
CA VAL A 283 3.26 -24.04 5.18
C VAL A 283 4.44 -23.39 5.91
N VAL A 284 4.40 -22.06 6.03
CA VAL A 284 5.31 -21.31 6.89
C VAL A 284 4.69 -21.18 8.28
N ASP A 285 5.38 -21.66 9.32
CA ASP A 285 4.91 -21.58 10.70
C ASP A 285 4.84 -20.12 11.16
N LEU A 286 3.63 -19.66 11.46
CA LEU A 286 3.36 -18.30 11.93
C LEU A 286 4.06 -18.00 13.27
N LYS A 287 4.24 -19.02 14.13
CA LYS A 287 4.91 -18.89 15.44
C LYS A 287 6.39 -18.54 15.30
N VAL A 288 7.01 -19.03 14.22
CA VAL A 288 8.39 -18.72 13.88
C VAL A 288 8.43 -17.42 13.09
N LEU A 289 7.62 -17.30 12.03
CA LEU A 289 7.61 -16.15 11.11
C LEU A 289 7.44 -14.81 11.82
N LYS A 290 6.55 -14.73 12.83
CA LYS A 290 6.20 -13.50 13.58
C LYS A 290 6.18 -12.25 12.69
N PRO A 291 5.34 -12.23 11.64
CA PRO A 291 5.38 -11.19 10.63
C PRO A 291 4.90 -9.85 11.20
N ILE A 292 5.48 -8.77 10.68
CA ILE A 292 5.05 -7.41 10.98
C ILE A 292 4.19 -6.86 9.86
N SER A 293 3.07 -6.26 10.24
CA SER A 293 2.19 -5.51 9.35
C SER A 293 2.29 -4.00 9.57
N ARG A 294 1.93 -3.22 8.56
CA ARG A 294 1.79 -1.76 8.69
C ARG A 294 0.33 -1.40 9.00
N LEU A 295 0.15 -0.53 10.00
CA LEU A 295 -1.15 0.00 10.40
C LEU A 295 -1.31 1.48 9.96
N GLY A 296 -2.18 2.22 10.62
CA GLY A 296 -2.35 3.66 10.42
C GLY A 296 -1.17 4.48 10.97
N GLY A 297 -0.75 5.51 10.23
CA GLY A 297 0.34 6.40 10.62
C GLY A 297 1.69 5.68 10.77
N ILE A 298 2.30 5.82 11.95
CA ILE A 298 3.59 5.20 12.31
C ILE A 298 3.45 3.84 13.01
N ALA A 299 2.22 3.33 13.19
CA ALA A 299 1.99 2.10 13.91
C ALA A 299 2.30 0.85 13.06
N TYR A 300 2.85 -0.16 13.74
CA TYR A 300 3.08 -1.51 13.23
C TYR A 300 2.23 -2.50 14.03
N GLY A 301 1.79 -3.57 13.39
CA GLY A 301 0.99 -4.63 14.00
C GLY A 301 1.76 -5.94 14.07
N ARG A 302 1.71 -6.59 15.24
CA ARG A 302 2.19 -7.96 15.45
C ARG A 302 1.06 -8.94 15.20
N THR A 303 1.37 -10.15 14.76
CA THR A 303 0.39 -11.25 14.63
C THR A 303 0.55 -12.21 15.80
N THR A 304 0.00 -11.86 16.97
CA THR A 304 0.08 -12.68 18.20
C THR A 304 -1.21 -13.41 18.54
N ASP A 305 -2.34 -13.05 17.93
CA ASP A 305 -3.64 -13.64 18.20
C ASP A 305 -4.31 -14.00 16.87
N ALA A 306 -4.80 -15.23 16.78
CA ALA A 306 -5.41 -15.81 15.59
C ALA A 306 -6.72 -16.55 15.95
N ILE A 307 -7.60 -16.61 14.96
CA ILE A 307 -8.79 -17.47 14.95
C ILE A 307 -8.75 -18.30 13.68
N GLU A 308 -9.31 -19.50 13.74
CA GLU A 308 -9.44 -20.38 12.58
C GLU A 308 -10.91 -20.56 12.24
N LEU A 309 -11.22 -20.33 10.97
CA LEU A 309 -12.55 -20.52 10.40
C LEU A 309 -12.40 -21.38 9.14
N PRO A 310 -12.97 -22.59 9.11
CA PRO A 310 -12.94 -23.40 7.91
C PRO A 310 -13.75 -22.71 6.81
N ARG A 311 -13.31 -22.89 5.56
CA ARG A 311 -14.08 -22.42 4.41
C ARG A 311 -15.42 -23.19 4.37
N PRO A 312 -16.58 -22.50 4.38
CA PRO A 312 -17.87 -23.16 4.23
C PRO A 312 -17.95 -23.93 2.91
N GLN A 313 -18.65 -25.06 2.92
CA GLN A 313 -18.96 -25.87 1.75
C GLN A 313 -20.48 -26.01 1.66
N PHE A 314 -21.01 -25.84 0.45
CA PHE A 314 -22.42 -26.05 0.15
C PHE A 314 -22.67 -27.50 -0.30
#